data_AF-A0A7X6YY19-F1
#
_entry.id   AF-A0A7X6YY19-F1
#
_cell.length_a   1.000
_cell.length_b   1.000
_cell.length_c   1.000
_cell.angle_alpha   90.00
_cell.angle_beta   90.00
_cell.angle_gamma   90.00
#
_symmetry.space_group_name_H-M   'P 1'
#
loop_
_entity.id
_entity.type
_entity.pdbx_description
1 polymer ?
#
loop_
_entity_poly.entity_id
_entity_poly.type
_entity_poly.pdbx_seq_one_letter_code
_entity_poly.pdbx_strand_id
1 'polypeptide(L)'
;MNYLIIISSKAGQGRVINSDLPAQISQSFVAAGLSDNYEIILTQHEAHLSEAARRFAEENGSNGVIYVAGGDGSLNEAAQEINGTGCAFGAIPAGTGNDFVKTIFGKKRLPIKHIVNAMPRPEFKLLDMVQL
;
A
#
# COMPACT_ATOMS: atom_id res chain seq x y z
N MET A 1 10.02 -7.77 9.71
CA MET A 1 9.07 -6.74 9.24
C MET A 1 7.98 -7.46 8.51
N ASN A 2 6.72 -7.10 8.77
CA ASN A 2 5.56 -7.69 8.11
C ASN A 2 4.96 -6.66 7.15
N TYR A 3 4.23 -7.14 6.15
CA TYR A 3 3.73 -6.32 5.06
C TYR A 3 2.26 -6.61 4.79
N LEU A 4 1.44 -5.57 4.66
CA LEU A 4 0.07 -5.68 4.21
C LEU A 4 -0.09 -4.91 2.91
N ILE A 5 -0.60 -5.59 1.88
CA ILE A 5 -0.91 -5.00 0.59
C ILE A 5 -2.43 -4.93 0.48
N ILE A 6 -2.98 -3.73 0.45
CA ILE A 6 -4.40 -3.49 0.30
C ILE A 6 -4.70 -3.03 -1.13
N ILE A 7 -5.48 -3.83 -1.86
CA ILE A 7 -6.00 -3.47 -3.18
C ILE A 7 -7.43 -2.98 -3.01
N SER A 8 -7.62 -1.67 -3.20
CA SER A 8 -8.92 -1.01 -3.04
C SER A 8 -9.84 -1.33 -4.21
N SER A 9 -11.08 -1.71 -3.92
CA SER A 9 -12.14 -1.92 -4.92
C SER A 9 -12.59 -0.62 -5.57
N LYS A 10 -12.36 0.52 -4.90
CA LYS A 10 -12.57 1.87 -5.45
C LYS A 10 -11.48 2.26 -6.46
N ALA A 11 -10.40 1.50 -6.55
CA ALA A 11 -9.29 1.79 -7.45
C ALA A 11 -9.65 1.50 -8.91
N GLY A 12 -9.81 2.58 -9.70
CA GLY A 12 -9.75 2.54 -11.16
C GLY A 12 -10.58 1.43 -11.81
N GLN A 13 -11.89 1.41 -11.57
CA GLN A 13 -12.91 0.61 -12.28
C GLN A 13 -12.38 -0.71 -12.89
N GLY A 14 -11.98 -1.65 -12.04
CA GLY A 14 -11.63 -3.03 -12.45
C GLY A 14 -10.27 -3.21 -13.13
N ARG A 15 -9.49 -2.16 -13.41
CA ARG A 15 -8.19 -2.32 -14.11
C ARG A 15 -7.11 -2.98 -13.27
N VAL A 16 -7.10 -2.72 -11.95
CA VAL A 16 -6.13 -3.33 -11.02
C VAL A 16 -6.59 -4.68 -10.51
N ILE A 17 -7.89 -4.83 -10.28
CA ILE A 17 -8.51 -6.10 -9.86
C ILE A 17 -8.37 -7.17 -10.97
N ASN A 18 -8.49 -6.77 -12.24
CA ASN A 18 -8.30 -7.66 -13.40
C ASN A 18 -6.85 -7.68 -13.93
N SER A 19 -5.87 -7.24 -13.14
CA SER A 19 -4.46 -7.24 -13.53
C SER A 19 -3.66 -8.32 -12.80
N ASP A 20 -2.49 -8.65 -13.35
CA ASP A 20 -1.51 -9.57 -12.73
C ASP A 20 -0.82 -8.97 -11.48
N LEU A 21 -1.28 -7.84 -10.95
CA LEU A 21 -0.64 -7.17 -9.82
C LEU A 21 -0.47 -8.07 -8.58
N PRO A 22 -1.51 -8.80 -8.09
CA PRO A 22 -1.33 -9.69 -6.93
C PRO A 22 -0.28 -10.78 -7.18
N ALA A 23 -0.21 -11.31 -8.41
CA ALA A 23 0.77 -12.31 -8.80
C ALA A 23 2.19 -11.73 -8.84
N GLN A 24 2.37 -10.53 -9.41
CA GLN A 24 3.66 -9.84 -9.45
C GLN A 24 4.16 -9.50 -8.04
N ILE A 25 3.28 -9.05 -7.16
CA ILE A 25 3.61 -8.77 -5.75
C ILE A 25 4.06 -10.07 -5.07
N SER A 26 3.27 -11.13 -5.18
CA SER A 26 3.62 -12.42 -4.59
C SER A 26 4.98 -12.92 -5.09
N GLN A 27 5.22 -12.85 -6.40
CA GLN A 27 6.51 -13.23 -6.99
C GLN A 27 7.67 -12.40 -6.45
N SER A 28 7.48 -11.09 -6.27
CA SER A 28 8.49 -10.18 -5.72
C SER A 28 8.85 -10.53 -4.27
N PHE A 29 7.86 -10.76 -3.41
CA PHE A 29 8.09 -11.15 -2.01
C PHE A 29 8.73 -12.53 -1.87
N VAL A 30 8.28 -13.51 -2.67
CA VAL A 30 8.91 -14.84 -2.72
C VAL A 30 10.37 -14.75 -3.16
N ALA A 31 10.66 -14.00 -4.23
CA ALA A 31 12.03 -13.81 -4.72
C ALA A 31 12.94 -13.10 -3.70
N ALA A 32 12.36 -12.30 -2.80
CA ALA A 32 13.07 -11.64 -1.72
C ALA A 32 13.28 -12.52 -0.47
N GLY A 33 12.70 -13.73 -0.43
CA GLY A 33 12.75 -14.63 0.72
C GLY A 33 11.78 -14.26 1.86
N LEU A 34 10.67 -13.60 1.53
CA LEU A 34 9.69 -13.07 2.48
C LEU A 34 8.29 -13.67 2.28
N SER A 35 8.21 -14.93 1.86
CA SER A 35 6.93 -15.61 1.54
C SER A 35 5.92 -15.63 2.68
N ASP A 36 6.40 -15.64 3.93
CA ASP A 36 5.55 -15.73 5.13
C ASP A 36 5.35 -14.37 5.83
N ASN A 37 5.88 -13.29 5.24
CA ASN A 37 5.89 -11.96 5.86
C ASN A 37 4.94 -10.98 5.18
N TYR A 38 4.10 -11.40 4.24
CA TYR A 38 3.16 -10.51 3.57
C TYR A 38 1.75 -11.07 3.47
N GLU A 39 0.77 -10.18 3.49
CA GLU A 39 -0.64 -10.45 3.21
C GLU A 39 -1.10 -9.57 2.05
N ILE A 40 -1.88 -10.11 1.11
CA ILE A 40 -2.56 -9.33 0.08
C ILE A 40 -4.06 -9.45 0.33
N ILE A 41 -4.72 -8.31 0.48
CA ILE A 41 -6.18 -8.25 0.60
C ILE A 41 -6.78 -7.44 -0.55
N LEU A 42 -7.95 -7.89 -1.02
CA LEU A 42 -8.82 -7.14 -1.90
C LEU A 42 -10.01 -6.67 -1.07
N THR A 43 -10.25 -5.37 -1.00
CA THR A 43 -11.32 -4.81 -0.17
C THR A 43 -12.69 -5.21 -0.72
N GLN A 44 -13.55 -5.75 0.13
CA GLN A 44 -14.84 -6.34 -0.30
C GLN A 44 -16.05 -5.47 0.02
N HIS A 45 -15.94 -4.56 0.98
CA HIS A 45 -17.03 -3.70 1.43
C HIS A 45 -16.48 -2.33 1.87
N GLU A 46 -17.41 -1.41 2.13
CA GLU A 46 -17.12 -0.15 2.80
C GLU A 46 -16.47 -0.41 4.16
N ALA A 47 -15.46 0.39 4.54
CA ALA A 47 -14.63 0.25 5.74
C ALA A 47 -13.60 -0.91 5.79
N HIS A 48 -13.65 -1.92 4.91
CA HIS A 48 -12.70 -3.04 4.95
C HIS A 48 -11.22 -2.59 4.93
N LEU A 49 -10.90 -1.59 4.09
CA LEU A 49 -9.54 -1.03 4.04
C LEU A 49 -9.10 -0.50 5.42
N SER A 50 -9.96 0.28 6.06
CA SER A 50 -9.67 0.89 7.35
C SER A 50 -9.53 -0.15 8.45
N GLU A 51 -10.42 -1.15 8.49
CA GLU A 51 -10.37 -2.26 9.44
C GLU A 51 -9.07 -3.05 9.32
N ALA A 52 -8.68 -3.39 8.10
CA ALA A 52 -7.45 -4.14 7.85
C ALA A 52 -6.20 -3.32 8.18
N ALA A 53 -6.17 -2.05 7.81
CA ALA A 53 -5.06 -1.14 8.12
C ALA A 53 -4.89 -0.99 9.64
N ARG A 54 -5.98 -0.76 10.37
CA ARG A 54 -5.99 -0.65 11.83
C ARG A 54 -5.47 -1.90 12.50
N ARG A 55 -6.10 -3.06 12.20
CA ARG A 55 -5.69 -4.37 12.75
C ARG A 55 -4.19 -4.59 12.56
N PHE A 56 -3.73 -4.44 11.32
CA PHE A 56 -2.34 -4.68 10.99
C PHE A 56 -1.38 -3.72 11.69
N ALA A 57 -1.74 -2.44 11.79
CA ALA A 57 -0.92 -1.44 12.45
C ALA A 57 -0.86 -1.64 13.97
N GLU A 58 -1.97 -2.03 14.61
CA GLU A 58 -2.02 -2.38 16.03
C GLU A 58 -1.13 -3.61 16.35
N GLU A 59 -1.16 -4.62 15.47
CA GLU A 59 -0.36 -5.84 15.64
C GLU A 59 1.14 -5.63 15.41
N ASN A 60 1.51 -4.77 14.45
CA ASN A 60 2.88 -4.70 13.96
C ASN A 60 3.64 -3.43 14.35
N GLY A 61 2.94 -2.32 14.62
CA GLY A 61 3.55 -1.04 14.94
C GLY A 61 4.68 -0.66 13.97
N SER A 62 5.85 -0.28 14.51
CA SER A 62 7.06 0.06 13.74
C SER A 62 7.68 -1.10 12.94
N ASN A 63 7.23 -2.33 13.14
CA ASN A 63 7.64 -3.49 12.34
C ASN A 63 6.67 -3.79 11.16
N GLY A 64 5.66 -2.95 10.95
CA GLY A 64 4.66 -3.09 9.88
C GLY A 64 4.86 -2.09 8.73
N VAL A 65 4.56 -2.54 7.51
CA VAL A 65 4.46 -1.68 6.33
C VAL A 65 3.15 -1.97 5.59
N ILE A 66 2.34 -0.94 5.34
CA ILE A 66 1.12 -1.03 4.54
C ILE A 66 1.32 -0.42 3.16
N TYR A 67 1.05 -1.18 2.10
CA TYR A 67 0.99 -0.67 0.73
C TYR A 67 -0.44 -0.60 0.24
N VAL A 68 -0.88 0.57 -0.23
CA VAL A 68 -2.24 0.76 -0.74
C VAL A 68 -2.22 0.93 -2.26
N ALA A 69 -2.82 -0.02 -2.98
CA ALA A 69 -3.18 0.13 -4.38
C ALA A 69 -4.56 0.77 -4.48
N GLY A 70 -4.59 2.11 -4.54
CA GLY A 70 -5.80 2.91 -4.53
C GLY A 70 -5.61 4.33 -5.05
N GLY A 71 -6.68 5.12 -5.00
CA GLY A 71 -6.61 6.57 -5.17
C GLY A 71 -6.36 7.29 -3.84
N ASP A 72 -6.36 8.62 -3.86
CA ASP A 72 -6.06 9.45 -2.69
C ASP A 72 -7.03 9.21 -1.52
N GLY A 73 -8.31 8.93 -1.80
CA GLY A 73 -9.28 8.57 -0.76
C GLY A 73 -8.90 7.31 0.01
N SER A 74 -8.47 6.24 -0.68
CA SER A 74 -8.02 5.01 -0.03
C SER A 74 -6.68 5.19 0.70
N LEU A 75 -5.81 6.04 0.18
CA LEU A 75 -4.57 6.40 0.86
C LEU A 75 -4.86 7.17 2.16
N ASN A 76 -5.79 8.11 2.13
CA ASN A 76 -6.23 8.85 3.30
C ASN A 76 -6.91 7.95 4.33
N GLU A 77 -7.80 7.05 3.88
CA GLU A 77 -8.44 6.05 4.75
C GLU A 77 -7.36 5.22 5.49
N ALA A 78 -6.31 4.75 4.81
CA ALA A 78 -5.22 4.01 5.49
C ALA A 78 -4.36 4.90 6.40
N ALA A 79 -4.00 6.11 5.94
CA ALA A 79 -3.13 7.03 6.69
C ALA A 79 -3.73 7.41 8.06
N GLN A 80 -5.05 7.61 8.11
CA GLN A 80 -5.76 7.91 9.35
C GLN A 80 -5.68 6.75 10.36
N GLU A 81 -5.73 5.51 9.87
CA GLU A 81 -5.78 4.30 10.70
C GLU A 81 -4.43 3.91 11.28
N ILE A 82 -3.34 4.28 10.60
CA ILE A 82 -1.99 4.00 11.06
C ILE A 82 -1.38 5.16 11.86
N ASN A 83 -2.05 6.32 11.92
CA ASN A 83 -1.52 7.51 12.59
C ASN A 83 -1.14 7.21 14.04
N GLY A 84 0.09 7.56 14.43
CA GLY A 84 0.60 7.32 15.78
C GLY A 84 1.02 5.87 16.09
N THR A 85 0.84 4.91 15.18
CA THR A 85 1.21 3.49 15.43
C THR A 85 2.69 3.20 15.16
N GLY A 86 3.37 4.07 14.42
CA GLY A 86 4.72 3.84 13.90
C GLY A 86 4.77 2.94 12.66
N CYS A 87 3.64 2.38 12.22
CA CYS A 87 3.53 1.61 10.98
C CYS A 87 3.80 2.52 9.77
N ALA A 88 4.65 2.05 8.86
CA ALA A 88 4.98 2.80 7.65
C ALA A 88 3.91 2.56 6.57
N PHE A 89 3.73 3.52 5.66
CA PHE A 89 2.85 3.34 4.51
C PHE A 89 3.47 3.73 3.19
N GLY A 90 3.02 3.06 2.14
CA GLY A 90 3.39 3.32 0.76
C GLY A 90 2.20 3.25 -0.18
N ALA A 91 2.34 3.86 -1.35
CA ALA A 91 1.28 3.91 -2.35
C ALA A 91 1.68 3.11 -3.60
N ILE A 92 0.74 2.34 -4.14
CA ILE A 92 0.84 1.71 -5.46
C ILE A 92 -0.13 2.45 -6.39
N PRO A 93 0.36 3.10 -7.47
CA PRO A 93 -0.49 3.86 -8.38
C PRO A 93 -1.51 2.96 -9.08
N ALA A 94 -2.77 3.10 -8.70
CA ALA A 94 -3.89 2.32 -9.22
C ALA A 94 -5.00 3.20 -9.85
N GLY A 95 -4.90 4.53 -9.74
CA GLY A 95 -5.88 5.49 -10.26
C GLY A 95 -5.42 6.27 -11.51
N THR A 96 -6.29 7.15 -12.00
CA THR A 96 -6.02 8.08 -13.12
C THR A 96 -5.28 9.35 -12.67
N GLY A 97 -5.57 9.85 -11.47
CA GLY A 97 -4.93 11.03 -10.87
C GLY A 97 -3.53 10.73 -10.31
N ASN A 98 -3.43 9.79 -9.36
CA ASN A 98 -2.19 9.39 -8.67
C ASN A 98 -1.35 10.57 -8.17
N ASP A 99 -1.97 11.67 -7.73
CA ASP A 99 -1.24 12.89 -7.40
C ASP A 99 -0.40 12.74 -6.13
N PHE A 100 -0.86 11.92 -5.17
CA PHE A 100 -0.04 11.53 -4.02
C PHE A 100 1.24 10.78 -4.45
N VAL A 101 1.10 9.77 -5.32
CA VAL A 101 2.24 8.98 -5.86
C VAL A 101 3.22 9.88 -6.62
N LYS A 102 2.73 10.81 -7.46
CA LYS A 102 3.59 11.77 -8.18
C LYS A 102 4.38 12.67 -7.24
N THR A 103 3.81 13.00 -6.09
CA THR A 103 4.44 13.87 -5.09
C THR A 103 5.54 13.13 -4.34
N ILE A 104 5.30 11.89 -3.91
CA ILE A 104 6.27 11.12 -3.11
C ILE A 104 7.37 10.43 -3.94
N PHE A 105 7.09 10.05 -5.19
CA PHE A 105 8.06 9.37 -6.07
C PHE A 105 8.72 10.31 -7.11
N GLY A 106 8.36 11.60 -7.10
CA GLY A 106 8.89 12.61 -8.01
C GLY A 106 8.18 12.69 -9.37
N LYS A 107 8.53 13.71 -10.17
CA LYS A 107 7.83 14.10 -11.42
C LYS A 107 7.77 13.02 -12.52
N LYS A 108 8.51 11.91 -12.41
CA LYS A 108 8.45 10.79 -13.37
C LYS A 108 7.60 9.66 -12.78
N ARG A 109 6.49 9.34 -13.44
CA ARG A 109 5.66 8.18 -13.12
C ARG A 109 6.52 6.91 -13.19
N LEU A 110 6.81 6.31 -12.04
CA LEU A 110 7.54 5.05 -11.99
C LEU A 110 6.65 3.92 -12.57
N PRO A 111 7.20 2.99 -13.36
CA PRO A 111 6.49 1.80 -13.76
C PRO A 111 6.07 0.98 -12.52
N ILE A 112 4.86 0.41 -12.51
CA ILE A 112 4.35 -0.41 -11.41
C ILE A 112 5.35 -1.53 -11.06
N LYS A 113 5.95 -2.16 -12.07
CA LYS A 113 6.97 -3.20 -11.87
C LYS A 113 8.15 -2.75 -11.00
N HIS A 114 8.59 -1.49 -11.14
CA HIS A 114 9.69 -0.98 -10.30
C HIS A 114 9.25 -0.83 -8.84
N ILE A 115 8.02 -0.39 -8.62
CA ILE A 115 7.43 -0.28 -7.27
C ILE A 115 7.32 -1.67 -6.66
N VAL A 116 6.72 -2.61 -7.38
CA VAL A 116 6.54 -4.01 -6.93
C VAL A 116 7.86 -4.67 -6.56
N ASN A 117 8.91 -4.47 -7.35
CA ASN A 117 10.23 -5.03 -7.08
C ASN A 117 10.92 -4.39 -5.85
N ALA A 118 10.57 -3.15 -5.49
CA ALA A 118 11.15 -2.46 -4.34
C ALA A 118 10.38 -2.73 -3.03
N MET A 119 9.11 -3.11 -3.10
CA MET A 119 8.25 -3.35 -1.92
C MET A 119 8.83 -4.29 -0.86
N PRO A 120 9.51 -5.41 -1.18
CA PRO A 120 10.03 -6.31 -0.14
C PRO A 120 11.23 -5.73 0.62
N ARG A 121 11.86 -4.67 0.11
CA ARG A 121 13.04 -4.00 0.69
C ARG A 121 12.94 -2.49 0.47
N PRO A 122 11.96 -1.82 1.11
CA PRO A 122 11.70 -0.42 0.85
C PRO A 122 12.76 0.48 1.48
N GLU A 123 12.95 1.65 0.88
CA GLU A 123 13.58 2.78 1.54
C GLU A 123 12.52 3.60 2.28
N PHE A 124 12.78 3.91 3.54
CA PHE A 124 11.88 4.70 4.37
C PHE A 124 12.27 6.18 4.35
N LYS A 125 11.25 7.03 4.25
CA LYS A 125 11.36 8.49 4.39
C LYS A 125 10.26 8.98 5.32
N LEU A 126 10.58 9.97 6.13
CA LEU A 126 9.59 10.64 6.97
C LEU A 126 8.65 11.48 6.09
N LEU A 127 7.37 11.45 6.43
CA LEU A 127 6.33 12.25 5.81
C LEU A 127 5.48 12.85 6.93
N ASP A 128 5.43 14.17 6.98
CA ASP A 128 4.60 14.87 7.96
C ASP A 128 3.13 14.86 7.53
N MET A 129 2.24 14.63 8.50
CA MET A 129 0.80 14.72 8.32
C MET A 129 0.25 15.87 9.16
N VAL A 130 -0.59 16.71 8.55
CA VAL A 130 -1.31 17.77 9.27
C VAL A 130 -2.71 17.28 9.59
N GLN A 131 -3.06 17.33 10.87
CA GLN A 131 -4.41 17.10 11.37
C GLN A 131 -4.99 18.44 11.83
N LEU A 132 -6.15 18.82 11.28
CA LEU A 132 -6.86 20.07 11.57
C LEU A 132 -8.07 19.81 12.47
#